data_AF-A0A7R9ZMK9-F1
#
_entry.id   AF-A0A7R9ZMK9-F1
#
_cell.length_a   1.000
_cell.length_b   1.000
_cell.length_c   1.000
_cell.angle_alpha   90.00
_cell.angle_beta   90.00
_cell.angle_gamma   90.00
#
_symmetry.space_group_name_H-M   'P 1'
#
loop_
_entity.id
_entity.type
_entity.pdbx_description
1 polymer ?
#
loop_
_entity_poly.entity_id
_entity_poly.type
_entity_poly.pdbx_seq_one_letter_code
_entity_poly.pdbx_strand_id
1 'polypeptide(L)'
;MREPTQVFELLETLYNTFDRVARRLGVFKVETIGDCYVAATGLPEPNPDHAIVMARFSKHCMSKMRHVVNKLAVTLGPDTGILSMRCGLHSGPVTGGVLRGDKSRFQLFGDTVNTAARLEQTSIPNKIQLSQATADELTAANRSSWIVARDDKIVAKGKGE
;
A
#
# COMPACT_ATOMS: atom_id res chain seq x y z
N MET A 1 17.17 -3.01 21.78
CA MET A 1 16.99 -3.78 20.52
C MET A 1 15.72 -4.59 20.69
N ARG A 2 14.79 -4.61 19.73
CA ARG A 2 13.55 -5.39 19.86
C ARG A 2 13.84 -6.87 19.63
N GLU A 3 13.19 -7.73 20.39
CA GLU A 3 13.28 -9.18 20.18
C GLU A 3 12.57 -9.57 18.87
N PRO A 4 13.07 -10.55 18.11
CA PRO A 4 12.44 -10.99 16.87
C PRO A 4 10.97 -11.37 17.02
N THR A 5 10.59 -11.94 18.16
CA THR A 5 9.21 -12.29 18.51
C THR A 5 8.30 -11.07 18.63
N GLN A 6 8.80 -9.96 19.17
CA GLN A 6 8.04 -8.70 19.28
C GLN A 6 7.83 -8.06 17.90
N VAL A 7 8.83 -8.14 17.03
CA VAL A 7 8.72 -7.68 15.64
C VAL A 7 7.67 -8.52 14.89
N PHE A 8 7.68 -9.83 15.09
CA PHE A 8 6.69 -10.73 14.51
C PHE A 8 5.27 -10.40 14.98
N GLU A 9 5.04 -10.25 16.29
CA GLU A 9 3.73 -9.89 16.86
C GLU A 9 3.19 -8.56 16.30
N LEU A 10 4.07 -7.55 16.18
CA LEU A 10 3.74 -6.26 15.60
C LEU A 10 3.29 -6.39 14.14
N LEU A 11 4.10 -7.04 13.30
CA LEU A 11 3.82 -7.20 11.88
C LEU A 11 2.57 -8.05 11.65
N GLU A 12 2.43 -9.17 12.38
CA GLU A 12 1.25 -10.03 12.31
C GLU A 12 -0.03 -9.27 12.68
N THR A 13 -0.01 -8.47 13.74
CA THR A 13 -1.16 -7.67 14.17
C THR A 13 -1.55 -6.62 13.13
N LEU A 14 -0.54 -5.96 12.53
CA LEU A 14 -0.75 -4.97 11.48
C LEU A 14 -1.30 -5.59 10.20
N TYR A 15 -0.66 -6.65 9.71
CA TYR A 15 -1.10 -7.34 8.50
C TYR A 15 -2.49 -7.94 8.65
N ASN A 16 -2.81 -8.55 9.80
CA ASN A 16 -4.17 -9.03 10.07
C ASN A 16 -5.19 -7.89 10.06
N THR A 17 -4.80 -6.69 10.51
CA THR A 17 -5.66 -5.52 10.46
C THR A 17 -5.87 -5.04 9.03
N PHE A 18 -4.82 -5.00 8.21
CA PHE A 18 -4.90 -4.63 6.80
C PHE A 18 -5.68 -5.67 5.98
N ASP A 19 -5.50 -6.97 6.25
CA ASP A 19 -6.24 -8.07 5.63
C ASP A 19 -7.76 -7.91 5.84
N ARG A 20 -8.19 -7.46 7.03
CA ARG A 20 -9.61 -7.17 7.31
C ARG A 20 -10.13 -5.99 6.49
N VAL A 21 -9.34 -4.93 6.34
CA VAL A 21 -9.71 -3.79 5.49
C VAL A 21 -9.75 -4.21 4.02
N ALA A 22 -8.80 -5.04 3.59
CA ALA A 22 -8.71 -5.55 2.23
C ALA A 22 -9.93 -6.38 1.85
N ARG A 23 -10.29 -7.37 2.68
CA ARG A 23 -11.50 -8.18 2.49
C ARG A 23 -12.77 -7.34 2.40
N ARG A 24 -12.91 -6.34 3.27
CA ARG A 24 -14.10 -5.46 3.29
C ARG A 24 -14.24 -4.61 2.02
N LEU A 25 -13.13 -4.23 1.39
CA LEU A 25 -13.13 -3.36 0.22
C LEU A 25 -12.93 -4.09 -1.10
N GLY A 26 -12.80 -5.43 -1.09
CA GLY A 26 -12.48 -6.20 -2.30
C GLY A 26 -11.08 -5.89 -2.84
N VAL A 27 -10.11 -5.62 -1.95
CA VAL A 27 -8.70 -5.46 -2.32
C VAL A 27 -8.00 -6.81 -2.20
N PHE A 28 -7.28 -7.18 -3.24
CA PHE A 28 -6.50 -8.41 -3.30
C PHE A 28 -5.12 -8.20 -2.65
N LYS A 29 -4.80 -9.00 -1.64
CA LYS A 29 -3.44 -9.07 -1.08
C LYS A 29 -2.57 -9.92 -1.98
N VAL A 30 -1.49 -9.34 -2.49
CA VAL A 30 -0.54 -10.05 -3.37
C VAL A 30 0.46 -10.82 -2.52
N GLU A 31 1.25 -10.09 -1.73
CA GLU A 31 2.28 -10.67 -0.88
C GLU A 31 2.77 -9.66 0.16
N THR A 32 3.76 -10.07 0.95
CA THR A 32 4.52 -9.20 1.84
C THR A 32 6.00 -9.30 1.50
N ILE A 33 6.68 -8.17 1.41
CA ILE A 33 8.13 -8.09 1.11
C ILE A 33 8.80 -7.36 2.28
N GLY A 34 9.42 -8.12 3.20
CA GLY A 34 9.88 -7.56 4.47
C GLY A 34 8.71 -7.03 5.31
N ASP A 35 8.74 -5.74 5.62
CA ASP A 35 7.67 -4.99 6.31
C ASP A 35 6.62 -4.39 5.35
N CYS A 36 6.82 -4.52 4.04
CA CYS A 36 5.91 -3.97 3.03
C CYS A 36 4.72 -4.90 2.78
N TYR A 37 3.52 -4.32 2.79
CA TYR A 37 2.27 -4.97 2.44
C TYR A 37 1.87 -4.63 0.99
N VAL A 38 1.89 -5.62 0.09
CA VAL A 38 1.61 -5.41 -1.34
C VAL A 38 0.17 -5.82 -1.65
N ALA A 39 -0.59 -4.90 -2.24
CA ALA A 39 -2.00 -5.09 -2.53
C ALA A 39 -2.39 -4.50 -3.89
N ALA A 40 -3.41 -5.08 -4.52
CA ALA A 40 -3.93 -4.65 -5.81
C ALA A 40 -5.46 -4.68 -5.83
N THR A 41 -6.05 -3.96 -6.77
CA THR A 41 -7.48 -4.01 -7.09
C THR A 41 -7.64 -3.81 -8.59
N GLY A 42 -8.80 -4.19 -9.15
CA GLY A 42 -8.96 -4.43 -10.58
C GLY A 42 -8.37 -5.78 -11.04
N LEU A 43 -7.94 -6.61 -10.10
CA LEU A 43 -7.56 -8.01 -10.29
C LEU A 43 -7.82 -8.80 -8.99
N PRO A 44 -8.11 -10.11 -9.06
CA PRO A 44 -8.31 -10.88 -10.30
C PRO A 44 -9.59 -10.49 -11.06
N GLU A 45 -10.57 -9.91 -10.37
CA GLU A 45 -11.78 -9.36 -10.99
C GLU A 45 -11.57 -7.90 -11.41
N PRO A 46 -11.90 -7.54 -12.66
CA PRO A 46 -11.91 -6.16 -13.10
C PRO A 46 -12.83 -5.29 -12.24
N ASN A 47 -12.39 -4.08 -11.93
CA ASN A 47 -13.17 -3.11 -11.17
C ASN A 47 -12.95 -1.72 -11.76
N PRO A 48 -13.97 -1.07 -12.35
CA PRO A 48 -13.83 0.28 -12.91
C PRO A 48 -13.53 1.33 -11.83
N ASP A 49 -13.91 1.08 -10.58
CA ASP A 49 -13.63 1.97 -9.45
C ASP A 49 -12.31 1.63 -8.73
N HIS A 50 -11.40 0.90 -9.38
CA HIS A 50 -10.15 0.40 -8.78
C HIS A 50 -9.36 1.50 -8.04
N ALA A 51 -9.22 2.69 -8.64
CA ALA A 51 -8.50 3.80 -8.02
C ALA A 51 -9.20 4.32 -6.75
N ILE A 52 -10.53 4.42 -6.76
CA ILE A 52 -11.33 4.86 -5.61
C ILE A 52 -11.20 3.84 -4.46
N VAL A 53 -11.34 2.55 -4.78
CA VAL A 53 -11.23 1.45 -3.83
C VAL A 53 -9.85 1.44 -3.18
N MET A 54 -8.78 1.53 -3.98
CA MET A 54 -7.42 1.52 -3.48
C MET A 54 -7.12 2.76 -2.61
N ALA A 55 -7.55 3.95 -3.02
CA ALA A 55 -7.38 5.16 -2.21
C ALA A 55 -8.08 5.06 -0.85
N ARG A 56 -9.31 4.51 -0.82
CA ARG A 56 -10.05 4.24 0.43
C ARG A 56 -9.36 3.18 1.29
N PHE A 57 -8.84 2.13 0.68
CA PHE A 57 -8.08 1.09 1.36
C PHE A 57 -6.86 1.69 2.06
N SER A 58 -6.02 2.43 1.34
CA SER A 58 -4.84 3.07 1.89
C SER A 58 -5.17 4.05 3.02
N LYS A 59 -6.23 4.86 2.88
CA LYS A 59 -6.68 5.76 3.95
C LYS A 59 -7.11 5.00 5.21
N HIS A 60 -7.84 3.90 5.06
CA HIS A 60 -8.22 3.07 6.20
C HIS A 60 -7.02 2.40 6.86
N CYS A 61 -6.07 1.87 6.07
CA CYS A 61 -4.84 1.28 6.61
C CYS A 61 -4.01 2.31 7.38
N MET A 62 -3.85 3.53 6.86
CA MET A 62 -3.19 4.64 7.56
C MET A 62 -3.84 4.95 8.92
N SER A 63 -5.17 5.04 8.95
CA SER A 63 -5.90 5.27 10.20
C SER A 63 -5.74 4.10 11.17
N LYS A 64 -5.89 2.85 10.70
CA LYS A 64 -5.78 1.65 11.53
C LYS A 64 -4.38 1.42 12.07
N MET A 65 -3.34 1.69 11.27
CA MET A 65 -1.93 1.66 11.68
C MET A 65 -1.74 2.47 12.95
N ARG A 66 -2.17 3.75 12.96
CA ARG A 66 -2.06 4.63 14.14
C ARG A 66 -2.70 4.03 15.39
N HIS A 67 -3.89 3.43 15.26
CA HIS A 67 -4.55 2.80 16.40
C HIS A 67 -3.82 1.54 16.89
N VAL A 68 -3.34 0.69 15.97
CA VAL A 68 -2.65 -0.55 16.31
C VAL A 68 -1.33 -0.26 17.00
N VAL A 69 -0.51 0.64 16.44
CA VAL A 69 0.80 0.94 17.03
C VAL A 69 0.70 1.62 18.39
N ASN A 70 -0.30 2.49 18.60
CA ASN A 70 -0.56 3.08 19.91
C ASN A 70 -1.00 2.03 20.94
N LYS A 71 -1.82 1.06 20.52
CA LYS A 71 -2.24 -0.04 21.41
C LYS A 71 -1.05 -0.94 21.77
N LEU A 72 -0.25 -1.30 20.78
CA LEU A 72 0.92 -2.15 20.98
C LEU A 72 2.06 -1.43 21.71
N ALA A 73 2.09 -0.10 21.74
CA ALA A 73 3.07 0.63 22.53
C ALA A 73 2.99 0.33 24.04
N VAL A 74 1.82 -0.09 24.52
CA VAL A 74 1.62 -0.50 25.92
C VAL A 74 2.37 -1.80 26.24
N THR A 75 2.45 -2.73 25.29
CA THR A 75 3.04 -4.07 25.50
C THR A 75 4.44 -4.20 24.90
N LEU A 76 4.70 -3.55 23.77
CA LEU A 76 5.95 -3.62 22.99
C LEU A 76 6.86 -2.38 23.19
N GLY A 77 6.46 -1.46 24.07
CA GLY A 77 7.22 -0.26 24.43
C GLY A 77 6.88 0.99 23.61
N PRO A 78 7.17 2.19 24.15
CA PRO A 78 6.72 3.48 23.63
C PRO A 78 7.18 3.77 22.21
N ASP A 79 8.37 3.29 21.83
CA ASP A 79 8.92 3.42 20.47
C ASP A 79 8.03 2.76 19.40
N THR A 80 7.11 1.87 19.80
CA THR A 80 6.13 1.31 18.87
C THR A 80 5.12 2.36 18.44
N GLY A 81 4.68 3.24 19.36
CA GLY A 81 3.66 4.26 19.09
C GLY A 81 4.10 5.35 18.10
N ILE A 82 5.41 5.52 17.89
CA ILE A 82 5.96 6.49 16.94
C ILE A 82 6.20 5.90 15.54
N LEU A 83 5.93 4.61 15.33
CA LEU A 83 6.06 4.00 14.01
C LEU A 83 5.09 4.64 13.02
N SER A 84 5.64 4.95 11.84
CA SER A 84 4.92 5.55 10.73
C SER A 84 4.87 4.63 9.52
N MET A 85 3.86 4.79 8.68
CA MET A 85 3.73 4.04 7.42
C MET A 85 3.93 4.99 6.24
N ARG A 86 4.65 4.52 5.22
CA ARG A 86 4.66 5.12 3.88
C ARG A 86 3.72 4.36 2.96
N CYS A 87 3.12 5.05 2.00
CA CYS A 87 2.25 4.43 1.02
C CYS A 87 2.44 5.10 -0.34
N GLY A 88 2.54 4.28 -1.39
CA GLY A 88 2.59 4.69 -2.79
C GLY A 88 1.51 3.97 -3.59
N LEU A 89 0.78 4.70 -4.42
CA LEU A 89 -0.26 4.17 -5.30
C LEU A 89 0.02 4.52 -6.76
N HIS A 90 -0.05 3.52 -7.62
CA HIS A 90 0.04 3.68 -9.06
C HIS A 90 -1.07 2.88 -9.75
N SER A 91 -1.53 3.40 -10.89
CA SER A 91 -2.55 2.79 -11.75
C SER A 91 -1.94 2.58 -13.13
N GLY A 92 -2.08 1.37 -13.66
CA GLY A 92 -1.47 0.99 -14.92
C GLY A 92 -1.66 -0.51 -15.21
N PRO A 93 -1.28 -0.96 -16.41
CA PRO A 93 -1.39 -2.36 -16.80
C PRO A 93 -0.43 -3.24 -16.00
N VAL A 94 -0.85 -4.46 -15.68
CA VAL A 94 -0.03 -5.45 -14.96
C VAL A 94 -0.30 -6.84 -15.50
N THR A 95 0.71 -7.70 -15.46
CA THR A 95 0.57 -9.12 -15.77
C THR A 95 0.50 -9.90 -14.46
N GLY A 96 -0.65 -10.51 -14.17
CA GLY A 96 -0.82 -11.39 -13.02
C GLY A 96 -0.80 -12.86 -13.42
N GLY A 97 -0.15 -13.70 -12.61
CA GLY A 97 -0.11 -15.14 -12.88
C GLY A 97 0.47 -15.96 -11.74
N VAL A 98 0.24 -17.27 -11.79
CA VAL A 98 0.86 -18.24 -10.87
C VAL A 98 2.01 -18.92 -11.60
N LEU A 99 3.23 -18.72 -11.11
CA LEU A 99 4.38 -19.49 -11.59
C LEU A 99 4.33 -20.88 -10.95
N ARG A 100 4.29 -21.92 -11.78
CA ARG A 100 4.21 -23.33 -11.35
C ARG A 100 5.58 -23.81 -10.85
N GLY A 101 5.57 -24.62 -9.79
CA GLY A 101 6.76 -25.15 -9.15
C GLY A 101 6.56 -25.30 -7.63
N ASP A 102 7.62 -25.68 -6.92
CA ASP A 102 7.58 -25.76 -5.45
C ASP A 102 7.27 -24.38 -4.84
N LYS A 103 6.28 -24.34 -3.95
CA LYS A 103 5.76 -23.11 -3.33
C LYS A 103 5.21 -22.08 -4.34
N SER A 104 4.41 -22.52 -5.30
CA SER A 104 3.70 -21.65 -6.25
C SER A 104 2.87 -20.55 -5.54
N ARG A 105 3.00 -19.31 -6.01
CA ARG A 105 2.26 -18.14 -5.51
C ARG A 105 1.79 -17.29 -6.69
N PHE A 106 0.68 -16.59 -6.51
CA PHE A 106 0.26 -15.56 -7.45
C PHE A 106 1.20 -14.37 -7.35
N GLN A 107 1.70 -13.90 -8.49
CA GLN A 107 2.65 -12.80 -8.59
C GLN A 107 2.18 -11.79 -9.62
N LEU A 108 2.58 -10.53 -9.41
CA LEU A 108 2.34 -9.43 -10.35
C LEU A 108 3.66 -9.01 -10.98
N PHE A 109 3.65 -8.85 -12.29
CA PHE A 109 4.78 -8.42 -13.09
C PHE A 109 4.43 -7.19 -13.92
N GLY A 110 5.44 -6.38 -14.18
CA GLY A 110 5.33 -5.20 -15.04
C GLY A 110 5.78 -3.93 -14.34
N ASP A 111 5.96 -2.91 -15.15
CA ASP A 111 6.47 -1.61 -14.72
C ASP A 111 5.54 -0.89 -13.74
N THR A 112 4.25 -1.24 -13.72
CA THR A 112 3.28 -0.72 -12.76
C THR A 112 3.67 -1.04 -11.31
N VAL A 113 4.13 -2.27 -11.03
CA VAL A 113 4.55 -2.70 -9.69
C VAL A 113 5.81 -1.95 -9.26
N ASN A 114 6.77 -1.80 -10.18
CA ASN A 114 8.02 -1.07 -9.93
C ASN A 114 7.76 0.42 -9.65
N THR A 115 6.83 1.02 -10.40
CA THR A 115 6.44 2.43 -10.21
C THR A 115 5.74 2.61 -8.86
N ALA A 116 4.81 1.73 -8.49
CA ALA A 116 4.15 1.77 -7.17
C ALA A 116 5.16 1.65 -6.02
N ALA A 117 6.12 0.72 -6.13
CA ALA A 117 7.19 0.55 -5.14
C ALA A 117 8.05 1.82 -5.00
N ARG A 118 8.37 2.50 -6.12
CA ARG A 118 9.12 3.77 -6.06
C ARG A 118 8.33 4.91 -5.42
N LEU A 119 7.03 4.97 -5.67
CA LEU A 119 6.15 5.95 -5.00
C LEU A 119 6.09 5.71 -3.50
N GLU A 120 6.13 4.47 -3.04
CA GLU A 120 6.23 4.17 -1.60
C GLU A 120 7.58 4.64 -1.05
N GLN A 121 8.69 4.30 -1.70
CA GLN A 121 10.04 4.63 -1.25
C GLN A 121 10.27 6.14 -1.12
N THR A 122 9.68 6.93 -2.03
CA THR A 122 9.78 8.39 -2.06
C THR A 122 8.65 9.09 -1.28
N SER A 123 7.72 8.31 -0.69
CA SER A 123 6.60 8.84 0.08
C SER A 123 7.05 9.48 1.37
N ILE A 124 6.36 10.55 1.75
CA ILE A 124 6.53 11.16 3.06
C ILE A 124 5.81 10.26 4.09
N PRO A 125 6.44 9.94 5.24
CA PRO A 125 5.79 9.17 6.29
C PRO A 125 4.41 9.71 6.66
N ASN A 126 3.44 8.81 6.87
CA ASN A 126 2.03 9.09 7.14
C ASN A 126 1.27 9.82 6.02
N LYS A 127 1.83 9.89 4.80
CA LYS A 127 1.12 10.35 3.60
C LYS A 127 0.95 9.22 2.59
N ILE A 128 -0.08 9.36 1.75
CA ILE A 128 -0.32 8.48 0.61
C ILE A 128 0.15 9.24 -0.63
N GLN A 129 1.19 8.74 -1.28
CA GLN A 129 1.70 9.31 -2.51
C GLN A 129 1.03 8.65 -3.70
N LEU A 130 0.52 9.46 -4.63
CA LEU A 130 -0.12 8.99 -5.85
C LEU A 130 0.77 9.30 -7.06
N SER A 131 0.72 8.44 -8.06
CA SER A 131 1.16 8.80 -9.41
C SER A 131 0.15 9.73 -10.08
N GLN A 132 0.58 10.44 -11.13
CA GLN A 132 -0.33 11.22 -11.97
C GLN A 132 -1.44 10.33 -12.56
N ALA A 133 -1.12 9.13 -13.05
CA ALA A 133 -2.11 8.20 -13.58
C ALA A 133 -3.22 7.88 -12.56
N THR A 134 -2.88 7.61 -11.30
CA THR A 134 -3.89 7.38 -10.24
C THR A 134 -4.67 8.65 -9.92
N ALA A 135 -4.03 9.83 -9.97
CA ALA A 135 -4.70 11.09 -9.76
C ALA A 135 -5.72 11.40 -10.88
N ASP A 136 -5.40 11.03 -12.12
CA ASP A 136 -6.28 11.20 -13.28
C ASP A 136 -7.51 10.29 -13.16
N GLU A 137 -7.33 9.02 -12.77
CA GLU A 137 -8.44 8.08 -12.51
C GLU A 137 -9.39 8.61 -11.42
N LEU A 138 -8.82 9.14 -10.32
CA LEU A 138 -9.61 9.73 -9.25
C LEU A 138 -10.33 11.02 -9.71
N THR A 139 -9.69 11.83 -10.55
CA THR A 139 -10.28 13.06 -11.09
C THR A 139 -11.43 12.74 -12.04
N ALA A 140 -11.25 11.77 -12.94
CA ALA A 140 -12.29 11.26 -13.84
C ALA A 140 -13.49 10.71 -13.05
N ALA A 141 -13.26 10.11 -11.89
CA ALA A 141 -14.28 9.65 -10.96
C ALA A 141 -14.90 10.76 -10.07
N ASN A 142 -14.69 12.04 -10.38
CA ASN A 142 -15.14 13.20 -9.60
C ASN A 142 -14.62 13.20 -8.14
N ARG A 143 -13.39 12.72 -7.92
CA ARG A 143 -12.69 12.68 -6.62
C ARG A 143 -11.47 13.60 -6.56
N SER A 144 -11.43 14.64 -7.37
CA SER A 144 -10.35 15.64 -7.36
C SER A 144 -10.10 16.24 -5.97
N SER A 145 -11.15 16.40 -5.15
CA SER A 145 -11.07 16.87 -3.76
C SER A 145 -10.30 15.94 -2.80
N TRP A 146 -9.96 14.73 -3.22
CA TRP A 146 -9.15 13.80 -2.41
C TRP A 146 -7.65 13.97 -2.63
N ILE A 147 -7.27 14.75 -3.63
CA ILE A 147 -5.92 14.85 -4.14
C ILE A 147 -5.40 16.24 -3.82
N VAL A 148 -4.12 16.32 -3.45
CA VAL A 148 -3.40 17.58 -3.29
C VAL A 148 -2.13 17.46 -4.11
N ALA A 149 -1.92 18.40 -5.03
CA ALA A 149 -0.70 18.46 -5.83
C ALA A 149 0.51 18.65 -4.91
N ARG A 150 1.63 18.04 -5.28
CA ARG A 150 2.89 18.27 -4.58
C ARG A 150 3.51 19.57 -5.05
N ASP A 151 4.14 20.30 -4.12
CA ASP A 151 4.92 21.49 -4.44
C ASP A 151 6.28 21.13 -5.04
N ASP A 152 6.78 19.93 -4.75
CA ASP A 152 8.05 19.38 -5.20
C ASP A 152 7.86 18.32 -6.31
N LYS A 153 8.75 18.36 -7.31
CA LYS A 153 8.85 17.29 -8.32
C LYS A 153 9.71 16.15 -7.81
N ILE A 154 9.35 14.91 -8.17
CA ILE A 154 10.09 13.71 -7.78
C ILE A 154 10.66 13.04 -9.03
N VAL A 155 11.98 13.03 -9.15
CA VAL A 155 12.67 12.35 -10.25
C VAL A 155 12.45 10.83 -10.15
N ALA A 156 11.77 10.27 -11.13
CA ALA A 156 11.62 8.83 -11.29
C ALA A 156 12.71 8.29 -12.25
N LYS A 157 13.64 7.49 -11.72
CA LYS A 157 14.72 6.85 -12.53
C LYS A 157 14.13 6.09 -13.72
N GLY A 158 14.40 6.57 -14.94
CA GLY A 158 13.92 5.98 -16.20
C GLY A 158 12.55 6.49 -16.69
N LYS A 159 11.91 7.42 -15.97
CA LYS A 159 10.61 8.01 -16.33
C LYS A 159 10.57 9.54 -16.40
N GLY A 160 11.65 10.22 -15.99
CA GLY A 160 11.71 11.68 -15.99
C GLY A 160 11.36 12.28 -14.62
N GLU A 161 10.97 13.55 -14.62
CA GLU A 161 10.45 14.28 -13.44
C GLU A 161 8.94 14.11 -13.26
#